data_AF-A0A6I6F5W4-F1
#
_entry.id   AF-A0A6I6F5W4-F1
#
_cell.length_a   1.000
_cell.length_b   1.000
_cell.length_c   1.000
_cell.angle_alpha   90.00
_cell.angle_beta   90.00
_cell.angle_gamma   90.00
#
_symmetry.space_group_name_H-M   'P 1'
#
loop_
_entity.id
_entity.type
_entity.pdbx_description
1 polymer ?
#
loop_
_entity_poly.entity_id
_entity_poly.type
_entity_poly.pdbx_seq_one_letter_code
_entity_poly.pdbx_strand_id
1 'polypeptide(L)'
;MSKQIFSTIITVILGGILTFKGWAKIWPIFGSANQLLAALALLAVAVYLKKQGKEFKMIVIPIIFMFAVTLVALILLIYTKIPTFGDSWLLILIAAVLFVLALVLMAEGVKHLGNNKQTEKSKLAR
;
A
#
# COMPACT_ATOMS: atom_id res chain seq x y z
N MET A 1 -19.13 2.00 36.98
CA MET A 1 -19.45 3.04 35.98
C MET A 1 -18.43 4.18 35.93
N SER A 2 -18.04 4.79 37.06
CA SER A 2 -17.10 5.93 37.12
C SER A 2 -15.72 5.71 36.44
N LYS A 3 -15.11 4.52 36.56
CA LYS A 3 -13.76 4.24 35.98
C LYS A 3 -13.71 4.18 34.44
N GLN A 4 -14.80 3.73 33.79
CA GLN A 4 -14.88 3.63 32.34
C GLN A 4 -15.03 5.01 31.70
N ILE A 5 -15.85 5.88 32.29
CA ILE A 5 -16.02 7.27 31.82
C ILE A 5 -14.71 8.06 31.99
N PHE A 6 -14.00 7.85 33.10
CA PHE A 6 -12.69 8.47 33.33
C PHE A 6 -11.64 8.02 32.30
N SER A 7 -11.58 6.72 31.97
CA SER A 7 -10.72 6.18 30.91
C SER A 7 -11.09 6.74 29.53
N THR A 8 -12.38 6.82 29.21
CA THR A 8 -12.87 7.42 27.96
C THR A 8 -12.49 8.89 27.87
N ILE A 9 -12.65 9.68 28.93
CA ILE A 9 -12.30 11.11 28.93
C ILE A 9 -10.80 11.31 28.71
N ILE A 10 -9.95 10.55 29.42
CA ILE A 10 -8.49 10.60 29.23
C ILE A 10 -8.12 10.22 27.79
N THR A 11 -8.72 9.16 27.26
CA THR A 11 -8.45 8.69 25.90
C THR A 11 -8.91 9.71 24.85
N VAL A 12 -10.08 10.34 25.07
CA VAL A 12 -10.62 11.38 24.17
C VAL A 12 -9.79 12.66 24.21
N ILE A 13 -9.28 13.07 25.38
CA ILE A 13 -8.41 14.25 25.49
C ILE A 13 -7.05 13.98 24.85
N LEU A 14 -6.41 12.85 25.16
CA LEU A 14 -5.11 12.48 24.56
C LEU A 14 -5.23 12.28 23.04
N GLY A 15 -6.27 11.55 22.61
CA GLY A 15 -6.58 11.35 21.19
C GLY A 15 -6.94 12.65 20.47
N GLY A 16 -7.70 13.53 21.12
CA GLY A 16 -8.02 14.86 20.62
C GLY A 16 -6.77 15.71 20.39
N ILE A 17 -5.86 15.79 21.38
CA ILE A 17 -4.61 16.56 21.26
C ILE A 17 -3.73 16.02 20.10
N LEU A 18 -3.64 14.70 19.94
CA LEU A 18 -2.91 14.07 18.82
C LEU A 18 -3.56 14.36 17.47
N THR A 19 -4.89 14.41 17.42
CA THR A 19 -5.65 14.73 16.21
C THR A 19 -5.31 16.12 15.68
N PHE A 20 -5.21 17.12 16.55
CA PHE A 20 -4.94 18.50 16.14
C PHE A 20 -3.45 18.79 15.83
N LYS A 21 -2.49 18.01 16.35
CA LYS A 21 -1.06 18.28 16.15
C LYS A 21 -0.41 17.59 14.93
N GLY A 22 -0.95 16.49 14.42
CA GLY A 22 -0.23 15.72 13.38
C GLY A 22 -1.06 14.82 12.47
N TRP A 23 -2.33 14.58 12.77
CA TRP A 23 -3.17 13.61 12.04
C TRP A 23 -3.25 13.88 10.53
N ALA A 24 -3.47 15.13 10.14
CA ALA A 24 -3.59 15.52 8.73
C ALA A 24 -2.36 15.18 7.89
N LYS A 25 -1.18 15.06 8.51
CA LYS A 25 0.07 14.68 7.82
C LYS A 25 0.19 13.16 7.63
N ILE A 26 -0.38 12.37 8.53
CA ILE A 26 -0.29 10.90 8.56
C ILE A 26 -1.39 10.28 7.66
N TRP A 27 -2.54 10.94 7.55
CA TRP A 27 -3.67 10.42 6.79
C TRP A 27 -3.35 10.03 5.33
N PRO A 28 -2.64 10.85 4.53
CA PRO A 28 -2.35 10.50 3.14
C PRO A 28 -1.43 9.29 3.00
N ILE A 29 -0.46 9.10 3.91
CA ILE A 29 0.46 7.95 3.84
C ILE A 29 -0.25 6.64 4.19
N PHE A 30 -1.25 6.68 5.08
CA PHE A 30 -2.16 5.54 5.31
C PHE A 30 -2.94 5.19 4.05
N GLY A 31 -3.44 6.19 3.32
CA GLY A 31 -4.12 5.99 2.04
C GLY A 31 -3.24 5.26 1.03
N SER A 32 -2.02 5.74 0.80
CA SER A 32 -1.08 5.10 -0.12
C SER A 32 -0.66 3.69 0.32
N ALA A 33 -0.44 3.47 1.62
CA ALA A 33 -0.12 2.13 2.15
C ALA A 33 -1.27 1.14 1.91
N ASN A 34 -2.53 1.58 2.06
CA ASN A 34 -3.71 0.75 1.81
C ASN A 34 -3.87 0.42 0.32
N GLN A 35 -3.59 1.37 -0.56
CA GLN A 35 -3.57 1.12 -2.01
C GLN A 35 -2.49 0.10 -2.38
N LEU A 36 -1.32 0.16 -1.74
CA LEU A 36 -0.26 -0.82 -1.95
C LEU A 36 -0.65 -2.22 -1.44
N LEU A 37 -1.33 -2.31 -0.29
CA LEU A 37 -1.87 -3.57 0.23
C LEU A 37 -2.92 -4.17 -0.70
N ALA A 38 -3.81 -3.33 -1.26
CA ALA A 38 -4.78 -3.75 -2.26
C ALA A 38 -4.10 -4.26 -3.55
N ALA A 39 -3.06 -3.57 -4.02
CA ALA A 39 -2.27 -4.01 -5.17
C ALA A 39 -1.60 -5.38 -4.91
N LEU A 40 -1.05 -5.60 -3.72
CA LEU A 40 -0.47 -6.88 -3.31
C LEU A 40 -1.52 -8.00 -3.28
N ALA A 41 -2.70 -7.74 -2.71
CA ALA A 41 -3.78 -8.71 -2.66
C ALA A 41 -4.26 -9.10 -4.07
N LEU A 42 -4.47 -8.11 -4.94
CA LEU A 42 -4.86 -8.35 -6.34
C LEU A 42 -3.76 -9.11 -7.09
N LEU A 43 -2.49 -8.79 -6.86
CA LEU A 43 -1.37 -9.51 -7.46
C LEU A 43 -1.33 -10.97 -7.02
N ALA A 44 -1.54 -11.25 -5.73
CA ALA A 44 -1.63 -12.61 -5.21
C ALA A 44 -2.76 -13.41 -5.87
N VAL A 45 -3.94 -12.79 -6.04
CA VAL A 45 -5.08 -13.40 -6.74
C VAL A 45 -4.77 -13.62 -8.23
N ALA A 46 -4.14 -12.66 -8.91
CA ALA A 46 -3.76 -12.81 -10.32
C ALA A 46 -2.76 -13.95 -10.54
N VAL A 47 -1.75 -14.08 -9.66
CA VAL A 47 -0.80 -15.19 -9.68
C VAL A 47 -1.50 -16.53 -9.38
N TYR A 48 -2.45 -16.54 -8.44
CA TYR A 48 -3.24 -17.73 -8.15
C TYR A 48 -4.09 -18.17 -9.35
N LEU A 49 -4.82 -17.25 -10.00
CA LEU A 49 -5.64 -17.57 -11.17
C LEU A 49 -4.79 -18.04 -12.35
N LYS A 50 -3.61 -17.42 -12.54
CA LYS A 50 -2.64 -17.88 -13.54
C LYS A 50 -2.18 -19.32 -13.28
N LYS A 51 -1.92 -19.68 -12.01
CA LYS A 51 -1.59 -21.08 -11.63
C LYS A 51 -2.75 -22.04 -11.86
N GLN A 52 -3.99 -21.59 -11.69
CA GLN A 52 -5.20 -22.38 -11.98
C GLN A 52 -5.54 -22.43 -13.49
N GLY A 53 -4.75 -21.76 -14.35
CA GLY A 53 -5.01 -21.69 -15.79
C GLY A 53 -6.25 -20.86 -16.18
N LYS A 54 -6.79 -20.06 -15.24
CA LYS A 54 -7.93 -19.18 -15.48
C LYS A 54 -7.48 -17.84 -16.06
N GLU A 55 -8.33 -17.20 -16.86
CA GLU A 55 -8.04 -15.85 -17.35
C GLU A 55 -7.92 -14.86 -16.19
N PHE A 56 -6.83 -14.10 -16.18
CA PHE A 56 -6.53 -13.10 -15.16
C PHE A 56 -6.49 -11.66 -15.73
N LYS A 57 -6.77 -11.48 -17.03
CA LYS A 57 -6.70 -10.19 -17.74
C LYS A 57 -7.57 -9.10 -17.09
N MET A 58 -8.76 -9.45 -16.62
CA MET A 58 -9.68 -8.52 -15.96
C MET A 58 -9.09 -7.93 -14.65
N ILE A 59 -8.17 -8.65 -14.00
CA ILE A 59 -7.54 -8.23 -12.74
C ILE A 59 -6.27 -7.42 -12.98
N VAL A 60 -5.60 -7.60 -14.13
CA VAL A 60 -4.40 -6.84 -14.49
C VAL A 60 -4.70 -5.35 -14.61
N ILE A 61 -5.86 -4.98 -15.16
CA ILE A 61 -6.29 -3.59 -15.31
C ILE A 61 -6.34 -2.86 -13.94
N PRO A 62 -7.09 -3.34 -12.92
CA PRO A 62 -7.10 -2.69 -11.61
C PRO A 62 -5.74 -2.75 -10.90
N ILE A 63 -4.90 -3.77 -11.12
CA ILE A 63 -3.54 -3.81 -10.58
C ILE A 63 -2.71 -2.61 -11.10
N ILE A 64 -2.69 -2.40 -12.42
CA ILE A 64 -1.92 -1.31 -13.05
C ILE A 64 -2.42 0.04 -12.55
N PHE A 65 -3.74 0.23 -12.51
CA PHE A 65 -4.34 1.47 -12.01
C PHE A 65 -3.98 1.73 -10.54
N MET A 66 -4.09 0.73 -9.67
CA MET A 66 -3.72 0.86 -8.26
C MET A 66 -2.27 1.25 -8.09
N PHE A 67 -1.34 0.62 -8.82
CA PHE A 67 0.07 0.98 -8.78
C PHE A 67 0.33 2.40 -9.27
N ALA A 68 -0.31 2.83 -10.37
CA ALA A 68 -0.17 4.18 -10.89
C ALA A 68 -0.62 5.24 -9.86
N VAL A 69 -1.80 5.05 -9.26
CA VAL A 69 -2.33 5.94 -8.22
C VAL A 69 -1.39 5.96 -7.00
N THR A 70 -0.89 4.81 -6.57
CA THR A 70 0.01 4.70 -5.42
C THR A 70 1.34 5.44 -5.66
N LEU A 71 1.96 5.26 -6.83
CA LEU A 71 3.21 5.93 -7.18
C LEU A 71 3.04 7.45 -7.26
N VAL A 72 1.97 7.92 -7.91
CA VAL A 72 1.66 9.37 -8.00
C VAL A 72 1.42 9.95 -6.60
N ALA A 73 0.66 9.25 -5.76
CA ALA A 73 0.39 9.70 -4.39
C ALA A 73 1.67 9.80 -3.55
N LEU A 74 2.57 8.82 -3.64
CA LEU A 74 3.85 8.82 -2.92
C LEU A 74 4.78 9.93 -3.41
N ILE A 75 4.88 10.16 -4.72
CA ILE A 75 5.68 11.26 -5.28
C ILE A 75 5.14 12.61 -4.81
N LEU A 76 3.82 12.81 -4.87
CA LEU A 76 3.18 14.03 -4.40
C LEU A 76 3.40 14.24 -2.89
N LEU A 77 3.35 13.17 -2.10
CA LEU A 77 3.60 13.24 -0.66
C LEU A 77 5.04 13.64 -0.35
N ILE A 78 6.02 13.05 -1.05
CA ILE A 78 7.43 13.43 -0.89
C ILE A 78 7.62 14.90 -1.28
N TYR A 79 7.14 15.30 -2.47
CA TYR A 79 7.30 16.67 -2.98
C TYR A 79 6.69 17.74 -2.05
N THR A 80 5.49 17.47 -1.52
CA THR A 80 4.80 18.40 -0.62
C THR A 80 5.42 18.48 0.78
N LYS A 81 6.23 17.50 1.19
CA LYS A 81 6.87 17.47 2.51
C LYS A 81 8.34 17.88 2.50
N ILE A 82 8.99 17.96 1.34
CA ILE A 82 10.36 18.50 1.20
C ILE A 82 10.53 19.89 1.84
N PRO A 83 9.61 20.87 1.68
CA PRO A 83 9.77 22.20 2.29
C PRO A 83 9.72 22.21 3.83
N THR A 84 9.15 21.16 4.44
CA THR A 84 9.00 20.99 5.90
C THR A 84 9.84 19.80 6.40
N PHE A 85 11.01 19.59 5.79
CA PHE A 85 11.86 18.42 6.01
C PHE A 85 12.16 18.18 7.50
N GLY A 86 12.49 19.21 8.28
CA GLY A 86 12.81 19.07 9.71
C GLY A 86 11.69 18.44 10.54
N ASP A 87 10.44 18.86 10.32
CA ASP A 87 9.28 18.37 11.06
C ASP A 87 8.67 17.07 10.48
N SER A 88 8.98 16.77 9.22
CA SER A 88 8.33 15.69 8.46
C SER A 88 9.30 14.62 7.97
N TRP A 89 10.54 14.61 8.46
CA TRP A 89 11.59 13.69 8.00
C TRP A 89 11.16 12.22 8.10
N LEU A 90 10.46 11.85 9.18
CA LEU A 90 9.95 10.50 9.39
C LEU A 90 8.90 10.11 8.34
N LEU A 91 8.00 11.03 7.98
CA LEU A 91 6.98 10.78 6.96
C LEU A 91 7.61 10.59 5.58
N ILE A 92 8.62 11.40 5.25
CA ILE A 92 9.37 11.28 4.00
C ILE A 92 10.11 9.94 3.94
N LEU A 93 10.74 9.52 5.05
CA LEU A 93 11.43 8.23 5.15
C LEU A 93 10.46 7.05 4.93
N ILE A 94 9.30 7.04 5.61
CA ILE A 94 8.30 6.00 5.42
C ILE A 94 7.76 6.01 3.98
N ALA A 95 7.52 7.19 3.41
CA ALA A 95 7.04 7.31 2.03
C ALA A 95 8.06 6.79 1.02
N ALA A 96 9.35 7.08 1.23
CA ALA A 96 10.44 6.56 0.41
C ALA A 96 10.53 5.03 0.50
N VAL A 97 10.41 4.45 1.70
CA VAL A 97 10.37 2.99 1.89
C VAL A 97 9.18 2.37 1.15
N LEU A 98 7.98 2.95 1.29
CA LEU A 98 6.78 2.49 0.57
C LEU A 98 6.93 2.61 -0.95
N PHE A 99 7.61 3.65 -1.43
CA PHE A 99 7.86 3.84 -2.86
C PHE A 99 8.78 2.77 -3.42
N VAL A 100 9.89 2.48 -2.73
CA VAL A 100 10.79 1.37 -3.10
C VAL A 100 10.04 0.04 -3.07
N LEU A 101 9.23 -0.20 -2.03
CA LEU A 101 8.42 -1.41 -1.93
C LEU A 101 7.44 -1.56 -3.09
N ALA A 102 6.78 -0.46 -3.50
CA ALA A 102 5.89 -0.45 -4.66
C ALA A 102 6.60 -0.83 -5.96
N LEU A 103 7.82 -0.33 -6.18
CA LEU A 103 8.63 -0.69 -7.34
C LEU A 103 9.04 -2.18 -7.34
N VAL A 104 9.46 -2.69 -6.17
CA VAL A 104 9.80 -4.11 -6.01
C VAL A 104 8.60 -5.01 -6.31
N LEU A 105 7.42 -4.68 -5.76
CA LEU A 105 6.20 -5.44 -5.99
C LEU A 105 5.74 -5.39 -7.46
N MET A 106 5.90 -4.24 -8.10
CA MET A 106 5.61 -4.10 -9.53
C MET A 106 6.54 -5.00 -10.37
N ALA A 107 7.83 -5.01 -10.07
CA ALA A 107 8.80 -5.88 -10.74
C ALA A 107 8.48 -7.36 -10.51
N GLU A 108 8.18 -7.76 -9.27
CA GLU A 108 7.83 -9.14 -8.93
C GLU A 108 6.52 -9.57 -9.61
N GLY A 109 5.55 -8.66 -9.69
CA GLY A 109 4.28 -8.89 -10.36
C GLY A 109 4.42 -9.09 -11.86
N VAL A 110 5.19 -8.22 -12.53
CA VAL A 110 5.50 -8.38 -13.97
C VAL A 110 6.26 -9.68 -14.22
N LYS A 111 7.23 -10.03 -13.37
CA LYS A 111 8.00 -11.27 -13.50
C LYS A 111 7.11 -12.52 -13.35
N HIS A 112 6.25 -12.56 -12.34
CA HIS A 112 5.36 -13.71 -12.09
C HIS A 112 4.22 -13.81 -13.10
N LEU A 113 3.63 -12.68 -13.53
CA LEU A 113 2.57 -12.66 -14.53
C LEU A 113 3.10 -12.84 -15.96
N GLY A 114 4.33 -12.41 -16.25
CA GLY A 114 4.98 -12.55 -17.56
C GLY A 114 5.67 -13.89 -17.81
N ASN A 115 6.17 -14.58 -16.77
CA ASN A 115 6.84 -15.88 -16.98
C ASN A 115 5.84 -17.00 -17.29
N ASN A 116 5.79 -17.43 -18.55
CA ASN A 116 4.96 -18.55 -19.02
C ASN A 116 5.44 -19.93 -18.53
N LYS A 117 6.68 -20.05 -18.04
CA LYS A 117 7.31 -21.32 -17.63
C LYS A 117 6.62 -22.01 -16.44
N GLN A 118 5.91 -21.26 -15.58
CA GLN A 118 5.18 -21.84 -14.44
C GLN A 118 3.89 -22.56 -14.83
N THR A 119 3.24 -22.14 -15.93
CA THR A 119 2.02 -22.80 -16.44
C THR A 119 2.34 -24.14 -17.11
N GLU A 120 3.53 -24.31 -17.69
CA GLU A 120 3.96 -25.59 -18.24
C GLU A 120 4.35 -26.61 -17.17
N LYS A 121 5.11 -26.22 -16.14
CA LYS A 121 5.48 -27.13 -15.05
C LYS A 121 4.27 -27.68 -14.29
N SER A 122 3.18 -26.92 -14.14
CA SER A 122 1.93 -27.42 -13.52
C SER A 122 1.12 -28.34 -14.44
N LYS A 123 1.30 -28.24 -15.77
CA LYS A 123 0.67 -29.14 -16.74
C LYS A 123 1.45 -30.45 -16.92
N LEU A 124 2.77 -30.43 -16.79
CA LEU A 124 3.64 -31.60 -16.87
C LEU A 124 3.64 -32.48 -15.61
N ALA A 125 3.14 -31.97 -14.47
CA ALA A 125 3.05 -32.68 -13.20
C ALA A 125 1.63 -33.23 -12.90
N ARG A 126 0.71 -33.18 -13.87
CA ARG A 126 -0.61 -33.82 -13.86
C ARG A 126 -0.65 -34.84 -14.98
#